data_AF-A0A7C5JPY5-F1
#
_entry.id   AF-A0A7C5JPY5-F1
#
_cell.length_a   1.000
_cell.length_b   1.000
_cell.length_c   1.000
_cell.angle_alpha   90.00
_cell.angle_beta   90.00
_cell.angle_gamma   90.00
#
_symmetry.space_group_name_H-M   'P 1'
#
loop_
_entity.id
_entity.type
_entity.pdbx_description
1 polymer ?
#
loop_
_entity_poly.entity_id
_entity_poly.type
_entity_poly.pdbx_seq_one_letter_code
_entity_poly.pdbx_strand_id
1 'polypeptide(L)'
;MGSDMSILFERKSIMNDCGCSGSDPKQSPAGSCCGSDSQSMEEESCLTGPVGEMVKWFDGMIGRCLEYAENAKKEGRPVVGIMCEYTPRELIIAAGGIAICMCGGSEATIASAEKILPSNLCPLIKSTFGYHVERSNPFLEMSDLLVAETTCDGKKKMYEILAETREMYVLELPQKQDDEDAIFHWRRELVKMKEHLEERFDVEITDDRLRDAIKLMNRERA
;
A
#
# COMPACT_ATOMS: atom_id res chain seq x y z
N MET A 1 3.47 54.64 -1.92
CA MET A 1 2.05 54.54 -2.31
C MET A 1 1.91 53.20 -3.02
N GLY A 2 1.51 52.10 -2.40
CA GLY A 2 0.58 51.93 -1.28
C GLY A 2 -0.81 51.65 -1.82
N SER A 3 -1.22 50.37 -1.80
CA SER A 3 -2.57 49.78 -1.78
C SER A 3 -2.50 48.41 -2.48
N ASP A 4 -2.28 47.30 -1.77
CA ASP A 4 -3.23 46.59 -0.89
C ASP A 4 -4.36 45.93 -1.70
N MET A 5 -4.23 44.61 -1.90
CA MET A 5 -5.20 43.77 -2.61
C MET A 5 -5.67 42.69 -1.63
N SER A 6 -6.54 43.12 -0.72
CA SER A 6 -7.20 42.31 0.30
C SER A 6 -8.72 42.45 0.18
N ILE A 7 -9.35 41.70 -0.73
CA ILE A 7 -10.80 41.43 -0.74
C ILE A 7 -10.98 40.00 -1.28
N LEU A 8 -10.86 38.96 -0.44
CA LEU A 8 -11.98 38.29 0.25
C LEU A 8 -13.20 38.12 -0.66
N PHE A 9 -13.20 37.06 -1.48
CA PHE A 9 -14.40 36.57 -2.14
C PHE A 9 -15.11 35.53 -1.27
N GLU A 10 -16.36 35.87 -0.97
CA GLU A 10 -17.34 35.18 -0.14
C GLU A 10 -17.57 33.72 -0.56
N ARG A 11 -17.48 32.79 0.40
CA ARG A 11 -18.19 31.51 0.33
C ARG A 11 -19.46 31.61 1.15
N LYS A 12 -20.59 31.69 0.46
CA LYS A 12 -21.93 31.52 1.02
C LYS A 12 -22.00 30.20 1.78
N SER A 13 -22.28 30.28 3.07
CA SER A 13 -22.73 29.17 3.90
C SER A 13 -24.11 28.71 3.43
N ILE A 14 -24.23 27.45 3.05
CA ILE A 14 -25.52 26.75 2.97
C ILE A 14 -25.57 25.87 4.21
N MET A 15 -26.10 26.43 5.29
CA MET A 15 -26.67 25.69 6.42
C MET A 15 -27.99 25.12 5.95
N ASN A 16 -28.14 23.79 5.98
CA ASN A 16 -29.43 23.13 6.02
C ASN A 16 -29.53 22.40 7.38
N ASP A 17 -30.25 23.06 8.29
CA ASP A 17 -31.31 22.52 9.14
C ASP A 17 -31.24 21.03 9.51
N CYS A 18 -30.61 20.75 10.64
CA CYS A 18 -31.01 19.64 11.50
C CYS A 18 -31.72 20.24 12.71
N GLY A 19 -33.06 20.34 12.62
CA GLY A 19 -33.91 20.87 13.68
C GLY A 19 -33.98 19.90 14.87
N CYS A 20 -33.18 20.16 15.90
CA CYS A 20 -33.43 19.63 17.24
C CYS A 20 -33.98 20.78 18.10
N SER A 21 -35.30 20.80 18.26
CA SER A 21 -35.99 21.70 19.18
C SER A 21 -35.64 21.35 20.63
N GLY A 22 -35.04 22.29 21.34
CA GLY A 22 -34.64 22.12 22.73
C GLY A 22 -35.80 22.22 23.72
N SER A 23 -35.62 21.55 24.86
CA SER A 23 -36.07 22.01 26.17
C SER A 23 -35.29 21.28 27.27
N ASP A 24 -34.32 21.99 27.87
CA ASP A 24 -33.79 21.65 29.19
C ASP A 24 -34.90 21.81 30.24
N PRO A 25 -34.91 20.99 31.31
CA PRO A 25 -34.46 21.56 32.58
C PRO A 25 -33.75 20.58 33.55
N LYS A 26 -32.73 21.15 34.21
CA LYS A 26 -32.31 20.97 35.62
C LYS A 26 -31.42 19.77 36.03
N GLN A 27 -30.25 20.19 36.53
CA GLN A 27 -29.21 19.60 37.38
C GLN A 27 -29.51 18.38 38.30
N SER A 28 -28.56 17.42 38.20
CA SER A 28 -27.85 16.65 39.27
C SER A 28 -28.53 15.44 39.95
N PRO A 29 -27.77 14.48 40.54
CA PRO A 29 -26.30 14.32 40.62
C PRO A 29 -25.75 12.93 40.18
N ALA A 30 -24.41 12.83 40.21
CA ALA A 30 -23.56 11.69 39.90
C ALA A 30 -24.02 10.32 40.47
N GLY A 31 -23.87 9.27 39.65
CA GLY A 31 -23.98 7.88 40.05
C GLY A 31 -23.40 6.90 39.03
N SER A 32 -22.27 6.28 39.39
CA SER A 32 -21.91 4.87 39.09
C SER A 32 -22.00 4.36 37.63
N CYS A 33 -20.96 4.60 36.84
CA CYS A 33 -20.80 4.08 35.46
C CYS A 33 -20.22 2.65 35.39
N CYS A 34 -20.63 1.74 36.27
CA CYS A 34 -20.23 0.33 36.22
C CYS A 34 -21.43 -0.56 36.50
N GLY A 35 -21.95 -1.20 35.46
CA GLY A 35 -23.07 -2.12 35.54
C GLY A 35 -23.37 -2.70 34.17
N SER A 36 -22.84 -3.91 33.96
CA SER A 36 -23.12 -4.85 32.89
C SER A 36 -24.58 -4.86 32.43
N ASP A 37 -24.80 -4.78 31.12
CA ASP A 37 -25.77 -5.64 30.46
C ASP A 37 -25.35 -5.89 29.01
N SER A 38 -25.03 -7.15 28.77
CA SER A 38 -24.83 -7.76 27.47
C SER A 38 -26.15 -7.80 26.72
N GLN A 39 -26.26 -6.97 25.68
CA GLN A 39 -27.06 -7.31 24.52
C GLN A 39 -26.21 -6.98 23.29
N SER A 40 -25.58 -8.03 22.74
CA SER A 40 -25.12 -8.05 21.36
C SER A 40 -26.32 -7.80 20.48
N MET A 41 -26.55 -6.55 20.10
CA MET A 41 -27.43 -6.26 18.98
C MET A 41 -26.77 -6.87 17.75
N GLU A 42 -27.43 -7.84 17.16
CA GLU A 42 -27.03 -8.48 15.92
C GLU A 42 -26.85 -7.38 14.84
N GLU A 43 -25.60 -7.14 14.44
CA GLU A 43 -25.20 -6.26 13.32
C GLU A 43 -25.66 -6.79 11.94
N GLU A 44 -26.57 -7.78 11.91
CA GLU A 44 -26.83 -8.60 10.73
C GLU A 44 -27.80 -7.96 9.71
N SER A 45 -28.30 -6.75 9.95
CA SER A 45 -29.31 -6.12 9.09
C SER A 45 -28.77 -5.14 8.03
N CYS A 46 -27.50 -4.73 8.11
CA CYS A 46 -26.96 -3.69 7.24
C CYS A 46 -26.33 -4.21 5.93
N LEU A 47 -26.09 -5.52 5.81
CA LEU A 47 -25.35 -6.14 4.69
C LEU A 47 -26.20 -7.09 3.82
N THR A 48 -27.51 -6.90 3.77
CA THR A 48 -28.37 -7.64 2.84
C THR A 48 -28.59 -6.84 1.56
N GLY A 49 -28.10 -7.34 0.42
CA GLY A 49 -28.22 -6.72 -0.90
C GLY A 49 -26.90 -6.69 -1.69
N PRO A 50 -26.88 -6.08 -2.89
CA PRO A 50 -25.70 -6.08 -3.77
C PRO A 50 -24.44 -5.46 -3.15
N VAL A 51 -24.61 -4.45 -2.29
CA VAL A 51 -23.51 -3.84 -1.54
C VAL A 51 -22.98 -4.80 -0.49
N GLY A 52 -23.85 -5.54 0.19
CA GLY A 52 -23.44 -6.55 1.17
C GLY A 52 -22.66 -7.70 0.54
N GLU A 53 -23.04 -8.15 -0.65
CA GLU A 53 -22.26 -9.12 -1.43
C GLU A 53 -20.88 -8.58 -1.82
N MET A 54 -20.81 -7.30 -2.22
CA MET A 54 -19.55 -6.63 -2.52
C MET A 54 -18.64 -6.52 -1.29
N VAL A 55 -19.18 -6.17 -0.12
CA VAL A 55 -18.41 -6.13 1.13
C VAL A 55 -17.89 -7.52 1.49
N LYS A 56 -18.74 -8.56 1.40
CA LYS A 56 -18.33 -9.95 1.61
C LYS A 56 -17.23 -10.40 0.66
N TRP A 57 -17.23 -9.90 -0.57
CA TRP A 57 -16.08 -10.07 -1.44
C TRP A 57 -14.85 -9.48 -0.75
N PHE A 58 -14.79 -8.18 -0.50
CA PHE A 58 -13.58 -7.56 0.08
C PHE A 58 -13.12 -8.12 1.45
N ASP A 59 -14.02 -8.60 2.30
CA ASP A 59 -13.66 -9.23 3.58
C ASP A 59 -12.72 -10.44 3.41
N GLY A 60 -12.93 -11.23 2.36
CA GLY A 60 -12.07 -12.37 2.01
C GLY A 60 -10.86 -12.04 1.15
N MET A 61 -10.55 -10.75 0.93
CA MET A 61 -9.55 -10.32 -0.07
C MET A 61 -8.17 -10.91 0.21
N ILE A 62 -7.67 -10.84 1.44
CA ILE A 62 -6.32 -11.33 1.77
C ILE A 62 -6.20 -12.83 1.51
N GLY A 63 -7.21 -13.62 1.90
CA GLY A 63 -7.24 -15.06 1.65
C GLY A 63 -7.22 -15.40 0.17
N ARG A 64 -8.01 -14.69 -0.65
CA ARG A 64 -8.02 -14.89 -2.11
C ARG A 64 -6.73 -14.41 -2.78
N CYS A 65 -6.12 -13.32 -2.30
CA CYS A 65 -4.81 -12.87 -2.77
C CYS A 65 -3.73 -13.91 -2.47
N LEU A 66 -3.78 -14.54 -1.28
CA LEU A 66 -2.86 -15.61 -0.90
C LEU A 66 -3.03 -16.82 -1.82
N GLU A 67 -4.26 -17.29 -1.99
CA GLU A 67 -4.57 -18.39 -2.92
C GLU A 67 -4.11 -18.10 -4.35
N TYR A 68 -4.35 -16.87 -4.84
CA TYR A 68 -3.89 -16.43 -6.16
C TYR A 68 -2.35 -16.48 -6.27
N ALA A 69 -1.63 -16.00 -5.25
CA ALA A 69 -0.17 -16.01 -5.25
C ALA A 69 0.39 -17.44 -5.19
N GLU A 70 -0.20 -18.31 -4.37
CA GLU A 70 0.17 -19.72 -4.30
C GLU A 70 -0.05 -20.44 -5.64
N ASN A 71 -1.18 -20.18 -6.30
CA ASN A 71 -1.49 -20.77 -7.60
C ASN A 71 -0.56 -20.25 -8.69
N ALA A 72 -0.28 -18.93 -8.72
CA ALA A 72 0.72 -18.36 -9.62
C ALA A 72 2.09 -19.04 -9.46
N LYS A 73 2.52 -19.28 -8.20
CA LYS A 73 3.78 -19.97 -7.93
C LYS A 73 3.77 -21.43 -8.40
N LYS A 74 2.65 -22.15 -8.24
CA LYS A 74 2.47 -23.52 -8.78
C LYS A 74 2.51 -23.55 -10.31
N GLU A 75 2.04 -22.50 -10.97
CA GLU A 75 2.10 -22.32 -12.43
C GLU A 75 3.48 -21.88 -12.94
N GLY A 76 4.46 -21.67 -12.04
CA GLY A 76 5.79 -21.20 -12.39
C GLY A 76 5.87 -19.70 -12.70
N ARG A 77 4.84 -18.92 -12.35
CA ARG A 77 4.83 -17.47 -12.51
C ARG A 77 5.60 -16.81 -11.35
N PRO A 78 6.57 -15.93 -11.62
CA PRO A 78 7.32 -15.26 -10.57
C PRO A 78 6.44 -14.40 -9.65
N VAL A 79 6.68 -14.50 -8.35
CA VAL A 79 6.06 -13.61 -7.34
C VAL A 79 7.04 -12.49 -7.02
N VAL A 80 6.69 -11.26 -7.39
CA VAL A 80 7.54 -10.08 -7.15
C VAL A 80 6.87 -9.17 -6.13
N GLY A 81 7.54 -9.00 -4.98
CA GLY A 81 7.11 -8.06 -3.97
C GLY A 81 7.52 -6.64 -4.31
N ILE A 82 6.59 -5.68 -4.23
CA ILE A 82 6.87 -4.27 -4.44
C ILE A 82 6.82 -3.52 -3.11
N MET A 83 7.81 -2.66 -2.88
CA MET A 83 7.95 -1.91 -1.62
C MET A 83 7.37 -0.50 -1.70
N CYS A 84 6.99 -0.03 -2.90
CA CYS A 84 6.27 1.22 -3.12
C CYS A 84 5.45 1.16 -4.43
N GLU A 85 4.59 2.16 -4.61
CA GLU A 85 3.74 2.29 -5.81
C GLU A 85 4.48 2.86 -7.03
N TYR A 86 5.66 3.44 -6.82
CA TYR A 86 6.51 3.91 -7.91
C TYR A 86 7.10 2.76 -8.74
N THR A 87 7.04 1.53 -8.23
CA THR A 87 7.52 0.34 -8.93
C THR A 87 6.66 0.16 -10.17
N PRO A 88 7.26 0.11 -11.38
CA PRO A 88 6.51 -0.09 -12.62
C PRO A 88 5.96 -1.53 -12.68
N ARG A 89 4.79 -1.77 -12.08
CA ARG A 89 4.10 -3.08 -12.04
C ARG A 89 3.91 -3.66 -13.44
N GLU A 90 3.76 -2.78 -14.44
CA GLU A 90 3.66 -3.14 -15.85
C GLU A 90 4.85 -3.97 -16.33
N LEU A 91 6.09 -3.67 -15.89
CA LEU A 91 7.27 -4.46 -16.27
C LEU A 91 7.23 -5.87 -15.66
N ILE A 92 6.81 -5.98 -14.39
CA ILE A 92 6.66 -7.27 -13.68
C ILE A 92 5.60 -8.14 -14.37
N ILE A 93 4.45 -7.55 -14.69
CA ILE A 93 3.35 -8.24 -15.39
C ILE A 93 3.78 -8.64 -16.80
N ALA A 94 4.47 -7.75 -17.52
CA ALA A 94 4.96 -8.04 -18.86
C ALA A 94 5.99 -9.17 -18.84
N ALA A 95 6.79 -9.32 -17.77
CA ALA A 95 7.67 -10.47 -17.53
C ALA A 95 6.91 -11.78 -17.22
N GLY A 96 5.57 -11.74 -17.06
CA GLY A 96 4.74 -12.90 -16.71
C GLY A 96 4.58 -13.12 -15.20
N GLY A 97 5.18 -12.26 -14.38
CA GLY A 97 5.07 -12.32 -12.93
C GLY A 97 3.78 -11.70 -12.38
N ILE A 98 3.65 -11.76 -11.06
CA ILE A 98 2.63 -11.04 -10.29
C ILE A 98 3.32 -10.03 -9.37
N ALA A 99 2.76 -8.84 -9.27
CA ALA A 99 3.23 -7.79 -8.37
C ALA A 99 2.36 -7.77 -7.10
N ILE A 100 2.97 -7.88 -5.92
CA ILE A 100 2.28 -7.87 -4.63
C ILE A 100 2.85 -6.77 -3.75
N CYS A 101 2.00 -5.88 -3.22
CA CYS A 101 2.43 -4.84 -2.30
C CYS A 101 2.83 -5.45 -0.94
N MET A 102 4.05 -5.17 -0.51
CA MET A 102 4.64 -5.77 0.70
C MET A 102 4.62 -4.82 1.91
N CYS A 103 4.08 -3.62 1.78
CA CYS A 103 4.00 -2.67 2.89
C CYS A 103 3.09 -3.21 4.00
N GLY A 104 3.69 -3.45 5.18
CA GLY A 104 2.99 -3.91 6.37
C GLY A 104 2.12 -2.82 7.02
N GLY A 105 1.13 -3.24 7.80
CA GLY A 105 0.22 -2.35 8.53
C GLY A 105 -0.15 -2.85 9.93
N SER A 106 0.65 -3.74 10.51
CA SER A 106 0.36 -4.38 11.81
C SER A 106 1.27 -3.84 12.91
N GLU A 107 0.67 -3.22 13.92
CA GLU A 107 1.38 -2.74 15.11
C GLU A 107 2.10 -3.86 15.87
N ALA A 108 1.52 -5.07 15.88
CA ALA A 108 2.08 -6.23 16.60
C ALA A 108 3.51 -6.59 16.18
N THR A 109 3.87 -6.27 14.93
CA THR A 109 5.19 -6.59 14.35
C THR A 109 6.27 -5.55 14.68
N ILE A 110 5.90 -4.37 15.20
CA ILE A 110 6.83 -3.24 15.41
C ILE A 110 7.91 -3.60 16.45
N ALA A 111 7.54 -4.24 17.56
CA ALA A 111 8.47 -4.57 18.63
C ALA A 111 9.60 -5.52 18.16
N SER A 112 9.31 -6.40 17.19
CA SER A 112 10.32 -7.27 16.59
C SER A 112 11.30 -6.50 15.71
N ALA A 113 10.82 -5.50 14.96
CA ALA A 113 11.67 -4.65 14.14
C ALA A 113 12.59 -3.75 14.97
N GLU A 114 12.11 -3.19 16.08
CA GLU A 114 12.88 -2.27 16.93
C GLU A 114 14.08 -2.92 17.65
N LYS A 115 14.19 -4.25 17.61
CA LYS A 115 15.41 -4.96 18.04
C LYS A 115 16.61 -4.68 17.12
N ILE A 116 16.35 -4.23 15.89
CA ILE A 116 17.34 -4.04 14.83
C ILE A 116 17.27 -2.61 14.27
N LEU A 117 16.06 -2.10 14.05
CA LEU A 117 15.81 -0.76 13.52
C LEU A 117 15.61 0.26 14.66
N PRO A 118 15.94 1.55 14.44
CA PRO A 118 15.65 2.60 15.41
C PRO A 118 14.15 2.75 15.71
N SER A 119 13.79 3.02 16.96
CA SER A 119 12.39 3.20 17.39
C SER A 119 11.74 4.45 16.78
N ASN A 120 12.53 5.47 16.43
CA ASN A 120 12.07 6.71 15.81
C ASN A 120 11.84 6.60 14.29
N LEU A 121 11.74 5.39 13.74
CA LEU A 121 11.47 5.15 12.33
C LEU A 121 9.95 5.05 12.04
N CYS A 122 9.56 5.31 10.78
CA CYS A 122 8.17 5.22 10.33
C CYS A 122 7.53 3.86 10.68
N PRO A 123 6.32 3.83 11.29
CA PRO A 123 5.63 2.58 11.64
C PRO A 123 5.41 1.62 10.47
N LEU A 124 5.22 2.13 9.25
CA LEU A 124 5.10 1.31 8.05
C LEU A 124 6.38 0.50 7.78
N ILE A 125 7.54 1.14 7.94
CA ILE A 125 8.86 0.49 7.77
C ILE A 125 9.05 -0.54 8.86
N LYS A 126 8.77 -0.16 10.11
CA LYS A 126 8.90 -1.06 11.27
C LYS A 126 7.97 -2.27 11.13
N SER A 127 6.72 -2.08 10.70
CA SER A 127 5.80 -3.20 10.50
C SER A 127 6.28 -4.13 9.38
N THR A 128 6.65 -3.56 8.23
CA THR A 128 7.15 -4.35 7.08
C THR A 128 8.39 -5.17 7.46
N PHE A 129 9.35 -4.56 8.16
CA PHE A 129 10.55 -5.24 8.61
C PHE A 129 10.26 -6.22 9.77
N GLY A 130 9.28 -5.93 10.61
CA GLY A 130 8.82 -6.82 11.68
C GLY A 130 8.29 -8.14 11.13
N TYR A 131 7.44 -8.08 10.09
CA TYR A 131 6.99 -9.25 9.35
C TYR A 131 8.16 -10.07 8.77
N HIS A 132 9.21 -9.39 8.30
CA HIS A 132 10.43 -10.05 7.83
C HIS A 132 11.17 -10.78 8.97
N VAL A 133 11.39 -10.10 10.10
CA VAL A 133 12.08 -10.66 11.28
C VAL A 133 11.33 -11.88 11.84
N GLU A 134 10.00 -11.80 11.91
CA GLU A 134 9.16 -12.86 12.46
C GLU A 134 8.88 -13.99 11.45
N ARG A 135 9.20 -13.79 10.17
CA ARG A 135 8.84 -14.69 9.06
C ARG A 135 7.34 -14.99 9.00
N SER A 136 6.53 -13.98 9.31
CA SER A 136 5.08 -14.12 9.49
C SER A 136 4.24 -13.60 8.32
N ASN A 137 4.88 -13.10 7.25
CA ASN A 137 4.19 -12.70 6.01
C ASN A 137 4.39 -13.75 4.91
N PRO A 138 3.35 -14.53 4.54
CA PRO A 138 3.48 -15.58 3.53
C PRO A 138 3.81 -15.04 2.13
N PHE A 139 3.35 -13.83 1.78
CA PHE A 139 3.70 -13.21 0.50
C PHE A 139 5.20 -12.90 0.42
N LEU A 140 5.78 -12.42 1.52
CA LEU A 140 7.21 -12.15 1.61
C LEU A 140 8.04 -13.44 1.53
N GLU A 141 7.60 -14.52 2.20
CA GLU A 141 8.25 -15.83 2.13
C GLU A 141 8.17 -16.46 0.73
N MET A 142 7.10 -16.20 -0.02
CA MET A 142 6.94 -16.68 -1.40
C MET A 142 7.61 -15.80 -2.45
N SER A 143 8.11 -14.62 -2.10
CA SER A 143 8.65 -13.66 -3.07
C SER A 143 9.97 -14.14 -3.69
N ASP A 144 10.05 -14.14 -5.01
CA ASP A 144 11.24 -14.52 -5.77
C ASP A 144 12.18 -13.30 -6.02
N LEU A 145 11.63 -12.09 -5.94
CA LEU A 145 12.36 -10.82 -6.00
C LEU A 145 11.58 -9.75 -5.23
N LEU A 146 12.28 -8.88 -4.50
CA LEU A 146 11.72 -7.64 -3.98
C LEU A 146 12.19 -6.46 -4.82
N VAL A 147 11.26 -5.65 -5.30
CA VAL A 147 11.54 -4.42 -6.04
C VAL A 147 11.22 -3.23 -5.16
N ALA A 148 12.14 -2.28 -5.11
CA ALA A 148 12.08 -1.13 -4.23
C ALA A 148 12.69 0.11 -4.86
N GLU A 149 12.50 1.26 -4.25
CA GLU A 149 12.89 2.56 -4.80
C GLU A 149 13.41 3.50 -3.72
N THR A 150 14.32 4.39 -4.12
CA THR A 150 14.99 5.35 -3.24
C THR A 150 14.10 6.55 -2.85
N THR A 151 12.90 6.29 -2.31
CA THR A 151 11.94 7.30 -1.88
C THR A 151 12.37 8.01 -0.58
N CYS A 152 12.16 7.38 0.58
CA CYS A 152 12.52 7.93 1.88
C CYS A 152 13.77 7.24 2.47
N ASP A 153 14.50 7.96 3.32
CA ASP A 153 15.78 7.46 3.85
C ASP A 153 15.62 6.23 4.74
N GLY A 154 14.54 6.17 5.53
CA GLY A 154 14.25 5.00 6.35
C GLY A 154 14.06 3.73 5.50
N LYS A 155 13.39 3.83 4.34
CA LYS A 155 13.21 2.70 3.42
C LYS A 155 14.54 2.31 2.79
N LYS A 156 15.30 3.28 2.27
CA LYS A 156 16.64 3.04 1.67
C LYS A 156 17.55 2.25 2.62
N LYS A 157 17.67 2.70 3.87
CA LYS A 157 18.52 2.02 4.86
C LYS A 157 17.96 0.67 5.28
N MET A 158 16.64 0.53 5.39
CA MET A 158 16.02 -0.76 5.69
C MET A 158 16.25 -1.79 4.56
N TYR A 159 16.25 -1.36 3.30
CA TYR A 159 16.51 -2.24 2.16
C TYR A 159 17.93 -2.81 2.17
N GLU A 160 18.93 -2.04 2.59
CA GLU A 160 20.31 -2.55 2.72
C GLU A 160 20.38 -3.74 3.68
N ILE A 161 19.66 -3.67 4.81
CA ILE A 161 19.58 -4.76 5.79
C ILE A 161 18.75 -5.93 5.24
N LEU A 162 17.63 -5.63 4.57
CA LEU A 162 16.77 -6.65 4.00
C LEU A 162 17.48 -7.44 2.88
N ALA A 163 18.34 -6.78 2.11
CA ALA A 163 19.13 -7.35 1.03
C ALA A 163 20.18 -8.37 1.52
N GLU A 164 20.50 -8.41 2.82
CA GLU A 164 21.39 -9.43 3.39
C GLU A 164 20.78 -10.85 3.33
N THR A 165 19.45 -10.94 3.27
CA THR A 165 18.72 -12.22 3.32
C THR A 165 17.62 -12.35 2.26
N ARG A 166 17.35 -11.30 1.50
CA ARG A 166 16.33 -11.27 0.43
C ARG A 166 16.96 -10.78 -0.85
N GLU A 167 16.51 -11.37 -1.95
CA GLU A 167 16.84 -10.90 -3.29
C GLU A 167 16.12 -9.58 -3.55
N MET A 168 16.89 -8.52 -3.85
CA MET A 168 16.36 -7.17 -4.01
C MET A 168 16.88 -6.49 -5.28
N TYR A 169 16.01 -5.72 -5.91
CA TYR A 169 16.33 -4.77 -6.97
C TYR A 169 15.84 -3.37 -6.56
N VAL A 170 16.75 -2.40 -6.50
CA VAL A 170 16.44 -1.04 -6.02
C VAL A 170 16.57 -0.05 -7.18
N LEU A 171 15.47 0.58 -7.57
CA LEU A 171 15.46 1.68 -8.53
C LEU A 171 15.86 3.00 -7.85
N GLU A 172 16.64 3.81 -8.56
CA GLU A 172 16.88 5.18 -8.15
C GLU A 172 15.76 6.12 -8.64
N LEU A 173 14.80 6.44 -7.77
CA LEU A 173 13.74 7.39 -8.08
C LEU A 173 14.27 8.84 -7.99
N PRO A 174 14.23 9.63 -9.08
CA PRO A 174 14.64 11.03 -9.02
C PRO A 174 13.70 11.89 -8.16
N GLN A 175 14.23 12.99 -7.64
CA GLN A 175 13.50 13.90 -6.74
C GLN A 175 12.90 15.12 -7.44
N LYS A 176 13.10 15.26 -8.75
CA LYS A 176 12.59 16.38 -9.56
C LYS A 176 11.73 15.83 -10.69
N GLN A 177 10.43 16.10 -10.66
CA GLN A 177 9.47 15.51 -11.58
C GLN A 177 9.55 16.09 -13.01
N ASP A 178 9.79 17.40 -13.12
CA ASP A 178 9.77 18.13 -14.40
C ASP A 178 11.16 18.45 -14.96
N ASP A 179 12.21 17.92 -14.35
CA ASP A 179 13.60 18.13 -14.76
C ASP A 179 13.99 17.09 -15.82
N GLU A 180 14.51 17.52 -16.96
CA GLU A 180 14.79 16.64 -18.11
C GLU A 180 15.85 15.59 -17.78
N ASP A 181 16.90 15.96 -17.02
CA ASP A 181 17.95 15.03 -16.60
C ASP A 181 17.38 13.97 -15.65
N ALA A 182 16.48 14.38 -14.76
CA ALA A 182 15.79 13.47 -13.86
C ALA A 182 14.88 12.49 -14.63
N ILE A 183 14.10 12.95 -15.60
CA ILE A 183 13.24 12.09 -16.44
C ILE A 183 14.10 11.12 -17.26
N PHE A 184 15.22 11.59 -17.83
CA PHE A 184 16.15 10.74 -18.56
C PHE A 184 16.76 9.65 -17.67
N HIS A 185 17.17 10.01 -16.45
CA HIS A 185 17.66 9.05 -15.46
C HIS A 185 16.59 8.02 -15.10
N TRP A 186 15.36 8.46 -14.82
CA TRP A 186 14.26 7.55 -14.51
C TRP A 186 14.01 6.55 -15.64
N ARG A 187 13.98 7.01 -16.89
CA ARG A 187 13.84 6.12 -18.04
C ARG A 187 14.96 5.06 -18.08
N ARG A 188 16.20 5.44 -17.76
CA ARG A 188 17.32 4.48 -17.70
C ARG A 188 17.13 3.46 -16.59
N GLU A 189 16.64 3.86 -15.42
CA GLU A 189 16.32 2.94 -14.32
C GLU A 189 15.24 1.92 -14.72
N LEU A 190 14.21 2.36 -15.44
CA LEU A 190 13.18 1.47 -15.99
C LEU A 190 13.75 0.47 -17.01
N VAL A 191 14.66 0.89 -17.88
CA VAL A 191 15.32 0.00 -18.85
C VAL A 191 16.19 -1.04 -18.14
N LYS A 192 17.00 -0.64 -17.16
CA LYS A 192 17.80 -1.58 -16.36
C LYS A 192 16.91 -2.58 -15.61
N MET A 193 15.77 -2.12 -15.08
CA MET A 193 14.83 -3.00 -14.41
C MET A 193 14.23 -4.02 -15.39
N LYS A 194 13.85 -3.59 -16.60
CA LYS A 194 13.40 -4.50 -17.66
C LYS A 194 14.45 -5.57 -17.94
N GLU A 195 15.70 -5.17 -18.20
CA GLU A 195 16.82 -6.08 -18.48
C GLU A 195 17.06 -7.06 -17.33
N HIS A 196 17.01 -6.59 -16.08
CA HIS A 196 17.16 -7.43 -14.89
C HIS A 196 16.03 -8.48 -14.78
N LEU A 197 14.78 -8.09 -15.06
CA LEU A 197 13.64 -9.02 -15.05
C LEU A 197 13.74 -10.07 -16.16
N GLU A 198 14.18 -9.66 -17.35
CA GLU A 198 14.40 -10.56 -18.49
C GLU A 198 15.47 -11.60 -18.16
N GLU A 199 16.62 -11.17 -17.63
CA GLU A 199 17.70 -12.06 -17.21
C GLU A 199 17.27 -12.98 -16.07
N ARG A 200 16.64 -12.42 -15.03
CA ARG A 200 16.30 -13.18 -13.81
C ARG A 200 15.26 -14.27 -14.07
N PHE A 201 14.26 -13.96 -14.89
CA PHE A 201 13.16 -14.87 -15.14
C PHE A 201 13.27 -15.62 -16.47
N ASP A 202 14.36 -15.43 -17.21
CA ASP A 202 14.60 -16.04 -18.52
C ASP A 202 13.43 -15.83 -19.48
N VAL A 203 13.02 -14.56 -19.61
CA VAL A 203 11.89 -14.14 -20.45
C VAL A 203 12.27 -12.95 -21.31
N GLU A 204 11.58 -12.77 -22.43
CA GLU A 204 11.63 -11.54 -23.22
C GLU A 204 10.39 -10.68 -22.94
N ILE A 205 10.62 -9.42 -22.56
CA ILE A 205 9.59 -8.40 -22.38
C ILE A 205 9.46 -7.64 -23.71
N THR A 206 8.56 -8.13 -24.55
CA THR A 206 8.27 -7.51 -25.85
C THR A 206 7.40 -6.25 -25.71
N ASP A 207 7.44 -5.39 -26.73
CA ASP A 207 6.59 -4.20 -26.81
C ASP A 207 5.10 -4.53 -26.67
N ASP A 208 4.64 -5.64 -27.26
CA ASP A 208 3.24 -6.07 -27.19
C ASP A 208 2.85 -6.48 -25.77
N ARG A 209 3.68 -7.30 -25.09
CA ARG A 209 3.47 -7.70 -23.69
C ARG A 209 3.43 -6.48 -22.77
N LEU A 210 4.33 -5.52 -22.99
CA LEU A 210 4.38 -4.28 -22.24
C LEU A 210 3.13 -3.42 -22.47
N ARG A 211 2.69 -3.25 -23.73
CA ARG A 211 1.45 -2.52 -24.05
C ARG A 211 0.24 -3.16 -23.39
N ASP A 212 0.15 -4.48 -23.37
CA ASP A 212 -0.99 -5.17 -22.75
C ASP A 212 -0.97 -5.05 -21.22
N ALA A 213 0.22 -5.10 -20.60
CA ALA A 213 0.37 -4.82 -19.17
C ALA A 213 -0.03 -3.37 -18.82
N ILE A 214 0.36 -2.39 -19.64
CA ILE A 214 -0.05 -0.99 -19.47
C ILE A 214 -1.57 -0.83 -19.57
N LYS A 215 -2.22 -1.44 -20.57
CA LYS A 215 -3.68 -1.40 -20.71
C LYS A 215 -4.37 -2.03 -19.49
N LEU A 216 -3.84 -3.14 -18.99
CA LEU A 216 -4.35 -3.80 -17.79
C LEU A 216 -4.28 -2.89 -16.57
N MET A 217 -3.12 -2.29 -16.29
CA MET A 217 -2.96 -1.41 -15.13
C MET A 217 -3.74 -0.10 -15.27
N ASN A 218 -3.85 0.46 -16.48
CA ASN A 218 -4.71 1.64 -16.69
C ASN A 218 -6.19 1.34 -16.49
N ARG A 219 -6.65 0.10 -16.79
CA ARG A 219 -8.01 -0.32 -16.48
C ARG A 219 -8.25 -0.46 -14.98
N GLU A 220 -7.24 -0.90 -14.22
CA GLU A 220 -7.34 -1.01 -12.76
C GLU A 220 -7.39 0.36 -12.06
N ARG A 221 -6.69 1.36 -12.61
CA ARG A 221 -6.66 2.73 -12.08
C ARG A 221 -7.87 3.60 -12.44
N ALA A 222 -8.66 3.21 -13.44
CA ALA A 222 -9.78 4.00 -13.99
C ALA A 222 -11.09 3.75 -13.24
#